data_AF-A0A644ZHR7-F1
#
_entry.id   AF-A0A644ZHR7-F1
#
_cell.length_a   1.000
_cell.length_b   1.000
_cell.length_c   1.000
_cell.angle_alpha   90.00
_cell.angle_beta   90.00
_cell.angle_gamma   90.00
#
_symmetry.space_group_name_H-M   'P 1'
#
loop_
_entity.id
_entity.type
_entity.pdbx_description
1 polymer ?
#
loop_
_entity_poly.entity_id
_entity_poly.type
_entity_poly.pdbx_seq_one_letter_code
_entity_poly.pdbx_strand_id
1 'polypeptide(L)' 'MVDIGLEGGLEYQGQKRGLVLDVGGYYKNVITFAPSLMITRGEIDEAMVLLDQLITKAKKA' A
#
# COMPACT_ATOMS: atom_id res chain seq x y z
N MET A 1 10.61 2.02 0.08
CA MET A 1 9.24 1.57 -0.26
C MET A 1 8.40 1.37 0.99
N VAL A 2 8.86 0.56 1.96
CA VAL A 2 8.15 0.34 3.24
C VAL A 2 7.93 1.64 4.01
N ASP A 3 8.96 2.49 4.11
CA ASP A 3 8.85 3.78 4.81
C ASP A 3 7.84 4.73 4.15
N ILE A 4 7.82 4.78 2.81
CA ILE A 4 6.89 5.62 2.02
C ILE A 4 5.43 5.21 2.24
N GLY A 5 5.15 3.91 2.43
CA GLY A 5 3.80 3.41 2.70
C GLY A 5 3.33 3.75 4.12
N LEU A 6 4.25 3.73 5.08
CA LEU A 6 3.99 3.99 6.50
C LEU A 6 3.94 5.48 6.86
N GLU A 7 4.58 6.35 6.06
CA GLU A 7 4.59 7.81 6.27
C GLU A 7 3.21 8.49 6.13
N GLY A 8 2.19 7.79 5.60
CA GLY A 8 0.85 8.34 5.47
C GLY A 8 0.73 9.47 4.43
N GLY A 9 1.68 9.56 3.50
CA GLY A 9 1.76 10.60 2.47
C GLY A 9 1.06 10.23 1.14
N LEU A 10 0.29 9.15 1.11
CA LEU A 10 -0.50 8.75 -0.05
C LEU A 10 -1.88 9.44 0.02
N GLU A 11 -2.50 9.71 -1.12
CA GLU A 11 -3.75 10.46 -1.16
C GLU A 11 -4.89 9.63 -1.75
N TYR A 12 -6.04 9.62 -1.08
CA TYR A 12 -7.27 9.05 -1.61
C TYR A 12 -8.42 10.01 -1.34
N GLN A 13 -9.09 10.44 -2.41
CA GLN A 13 -10.25 11.36 -2.34
C GLN A 13 -9.98 12.63 -1.50
N GLY A 14 -8.81 13.25 -1.66
CA GLY A 14 -8.42 14.48 -0.94
C GLY A 14 -7.96 14.25 0.50
N GLN A 15 -7.89 13.00 0.97
CA GLN A 15 -7.44 12.65 2.30
C GLN A 15 -6.10 11.92 2.26
N LYS A 16 -5.22 12.26 3.22
CA LYS A 16 -3.97 11.53 3.43
C LYS A 16 -4.24 10.17 4.07
N ARG A 17 -3.59 9.14 3.54
CA ARG A 17 -3.74 7.75 3.95
C ARG A 17 -2.37 7.07 4.02
N GLY A 18 -2.28 6.10 4.94
CA GLY A 18 -1.18 5.15 4.99
C GLY A 18 -1.60 3.81 4.38
N LEU A 19 -0.62 3.05 3.91
CA LEU A 19 -0.83 1.69 3.41
C LEU A 19 0.13 0.74 4.14
N VAL A 20 -0.44 -0.15 4.96
CA VAL A 20 0.32 -1.18 5.66
C VAL A 20 0.46 -2.40 4.76
N LEU A 21 1.69 -2.79 4.46
CA LEU A 21 2.01 -3.92 3.59
C LEU A 21 2.93 -4.90 4.31
N ASP A 22 2.70 -6.18 4.06
CA ASP A 22 3.61 -7.24 4.49
C ASP A 22 4.68 -7.50 3.43
N VAL A 23 5.92 -7.69 3.87
CA VAL A 23 7.07 -8.02 3.02
C VAL A 23 7.48 -9.47 3.28
N GLY A 24 7.07 -10.33 2.35
CA GLY A 24 7.30 -11.75 2.36
C GLY A 24 8.44 -12.21 1.44
N GLY A 25 8.50 -13.52 1.24
CA GLY A 25 9.50 -14.18 0.38
C GLY A 25 10.87 -14.35 1.06
N TYR A 26 11.60 -15.40 0.65
CA TYR A 26 12.92 -15.70 1.21
C TYR A 26 13.91 -14.54 1.00
N TYR A 27 13.88 -13.93 -0.18
CA TYR A 27 14.73 -12.78 -0.53
C TYR A 27 14.10 -11.42 -0.22
N LYS A 28 12.99 -11.37 0.52
CA LYS A 28 12.29 -10.13 0.90
C LYS A 28 11.91 -9.23 -0.29
N ASN A 29 11.55 -9.86 -1.40
CA ASN A 29 11.17 -9.22 -2.66
C ASN A 29 9.70 -9.46 -3.04
N VAL A 30 8.88 -9.93 -2.10
CA VAL A 30 7.45 -10.19 -2.32
C VAL A 30 6.63 -9.24 -1.45
N ILE A 31 5.67 -8.55 -2.07
CA ILE A 31 4.61 -7.84 -1.34
C ILE A 31 3.47 -8.84 -1.16
N THR A 32 3.13 -9.17 0.09
CA THR A 32 2.04 -10.08 0.40
C THR A 32 0.76 -9.29 0.67
N PHE A 33 -0.35 -9.67 0.04
CA PHE A 33 -1.68 -9.18 0.41
C PHE A 33 -2.34 -10.18 1.35
N ALA A 34 -2.42 -9.79 2.62
CA ALA A 34 -3.10 -10.55 3.67
C ALA A 34 -4.11 -9.63 4.41
N PRO A 35 -5.15 -9.13 3.72
CA PRO A 35 -6.14 -8.28 4.34
C PRO A 35 -7.04 -9.05 5.32
N SER A 36 -7.75 -8.31 6.18
CA SER A 36 -8.82 -8.89 7.01
C SER A 36 -9.89 -9.55 6.14
N LEU A 37 -10.44 -10.67 6.60
CA LEU A 37 -11.57 -11.33 5.92
C LEU A 37 -12.86 -10.48 5.91
N MET A 38 -12.92 -9.46 6.77
CA MET A 38 -14.04 -8.51 6.85
C MET A 38 -13.81 -7.26 6.01
N ILE A 39 -12.69 -7.17 5.27
CA ILE A 39 -12.41 -6.02 4.42
C ILE A 39 -13.50 -5.86 3.36
N THR A 40 -13.92 -4.62 3.15
CA THR A 40 -14.93 -4.29 2.16
C THR A 40 -14.31 -4.16 0.77
N ARG A 41 -15.14 -4.25 -0.28
CA ARG A 41 -14.68 -3.98 -1.65
C ARG A 41 -14.13 -2.56 -1.82
N GLY A 42 -14.78 -1.57 -1.20
CA GLY A 42 -14.34 -0.18 -1.27
C GLY A 42 -12.96 0.04 -0.65
N GLU A 43 -12.65 -0.65 0.46
CA GLU A 43 -11.31 -0.60 1.06
C GLU A 43 -10.25 -1.29 0.18
N ILE A 44 -10.62 -2.37 -0.52
CA ILE A 44 -9.73 -3.00 -1.52
C ILE A 44 -9.44 -2.02 -2.66
N ASP A 45 -10.47 -1.37 -3.21
CA ASP A 45 -10.32 -0.40 -4.29
C ASP A 45 -9.45 0.79 -3.86
N GLU A 46 -9.67 1.33 -2.65
CA GLU A 46 -8.81 2.34 -2.04
C GLU A 46 -7.36 1.86 -1.95
N ALA A 47 -7.11 0.66 -1.43
CA ALA A 47 -5.77 0.10 -1.30
C ALA A 47 -5.06 -0.04 -2.64
N MET A 48 -5.77 -0.37 -3.73
CA MET A 48 -5.18 -0.46 -5.07
C MET A 48 -4.73 0.91 -5.59
N VAL A 49 -5.52 1.96 -5.37
CA VAL A 49 -5.14 3.33 -5.73
C VAL A 49 -3.90 3.80 -4.94
N LEU A 50 -3.86 3.49 -3.65
CA LEU A 50 -2.73 3.82 -2.79
C LEU A 50 -1.47 3.03 -3.19
N LEU A 51 -1.61 1.76 -3.54
CA LEU A 51 -0.51 0.91 -3.98
C LEU A 51 0.14 1.40 -5.28
N ASP A 52 -0.66 1.82 -6.27
CA ASP A 52 -0.14 2.38 -7.52
C ASP A 52 0.73 3.63 -7.26
N GLN A 53 0.23 4.54 -6.42
CA GLN A 53 0.99 5.71 -6.00
C GLN A 53 2.29 5.33 -5.28
N LEU A 54 2.24 4.35 -4.37
CA LEU A 54 3.40 3.86 -3.64
C LEU A 54 4.48 3.36 -4.60
N ILE A 55 4.13 2.46 -5.54
CA ILE A 55 5.06 1.87 -6.50
C ILE A 55 5.63 2.96 -7.42
N THR A 56 4.77 3.87 -7.90
CA THR A 56 5.19 4.99 -8.77
C THR A 56 6.18 5.91 -8.07
N LYS A 57 5.93 6.27 -6.81
CA LYS A 57 6.84 7.09 -6.01
C LYS A 57 8.14 6.34 -5.73
N ALA A 58 8.06 5.07 -5.32
CA ALA A 58 9.23 4.24 -5.03
C ALA A 58 10.14 4.04 -6.26
N LYS A 59 9.58 3.94 -7.46
CA LYS A 59 10.35 3.83 -8.71
C LYS A 59 11.12 5.12 -9.06
N LYS A 60 10.64 6.28 -8.59
CA LYS A 60 11.25 7.59 -8.86
C LYS A 60 12.29 8.00 -7.81
N ALA A 61 12.35 7.28 -6.68
CA ALA A 61 13.25 7.53 -5.57
C ALA A 61 14.62 6.85 -5.76
#